data_AF-A0A845QTJ4-F1
#
_entry.id   AF-A0A845QTJ4-F1
#
_cell.length_a   1.000
_cell.length_b   1.000
_cell.length_c   1.000
_cell.angle_alpha   90.00
_cell.angle_beta   90.00
_cell.angle_gamma   90.00
#
_symmetry.space_group_name_H-M   'P 1'
#
loop_
_entity.id
_entity.type
_entity.pdbx_description
1 polymer ?
#
loop_
_entity_poly.entity_id
_entity_poly.type
_entity_poly.pdbx_seq_one_letter_code
_entity_poly.pdbx_strand_id
1 'polypeptide(L)' 'MRKMDEMEMQISLISIKWAWLYTIIFLFIWSIVNFINTREISIPFILLISQNLIFLGLQTYLKWKLGKDEE' A
#
# COMPACT_ATOMS: atom_id res chain seq x y z
N MET A 1 24.51 -1.65 -18.54
CA MET A 1 24.19 -2.06 -17.16
C MET A 1 23.01 -1.28 -16.57
N ARG A 2 22.92 0.05 -16.70
CA ARG A 2 21.76 0.86 -16.19
C ARG A 2 20.34 0.37 -16.55
N LYS A 3 20.10 -0.12 -17.78
CA LYS A 3 18.77 -0.64 -18.17
C LYS A 3 18.36 -1.93 -17.44
N MET A 4 19.33 -2.72 -16.98
CA MET A 4 19.05 -3.99 -16.31
C MET A 4 18.57 -3.73 -14.88
N ASP A 5 19.22 -2.78 -14.20
CA ASP A 5 18.81 -2.31 -12.87
C ASP A 5 17.44 -1.61 -12.91
N GLU A 6 17.14 -0.87 -13.98
CA GLU A 6 15.81 -0.27 -14.22
C GLU A 6 14.71 -1.35 -14.38
N MET A 7 15.03 -2.48 -15.03
CA MET A 7 14.07 -3.59 -15.17
C MET A 7 13.84 -4.32 -13.83
N GLU A 8 14.88 -4.59 -13.06
CA GLU A 8 14.73 -5.23 -11.74
C GLU A 8 13.93 -4.35 -10.77
N MET A 9 14.14 -3.04 -10.81
CA MET A 9 13.36 -2.09 -10.02
C MET A 9 11.88 -2.08 -10.43
N GLN A 10 11.56 -2.11 -11.72
CA GLN A 10 10.18 -2.19 -12.19
C GLN A 10 9.50 -3.49 -11.77
N ILE A 11 10.20 -4.62 -11.86
CA ILE A 11 9.68 -5.92 -11.41
C ILE A 11 9.37 -5.86 -9.91
N SER A 12 10.31 -5.36 -9.11
CA SER A 12 10.12 -5.21 -7.66
C SER A 12 8.92 -4.32 -7.31
N LEU A 13 8.76 -3.18 -7.99
CA LEU A 13 7.62 -2.27 -7.79
C LEU A 13 6.28 -2.95 -8.13
N ILE A 14 6.22 -3.70 -9.23
CA ILE A 14 5.02 -4.44 -9.63
C ILE A 14 4.71 -5.51 -8.59
N SER A 15 5.71 -6.29 -8.15
CA SER A 15 5.55 -7.32 -7.12
C SER A 15 5.03 -6.73 -5.80
N ILE A 16 5.60 -5.61 -5.35
CA ILE A 16 5.15 -4.92 -4.13
C ILE A 16 3.71 -4.43 -4.28
N LYS A 17 3.34 -3.88 -5.44
CA LYS A 17 1.97 -3.44 -5.71
C LYS A 17 0.97 -4.59 -5.64
N TRP A 18 1.32 -5.75 -6.19
CA TRP A 18 0.48 -6.96 -6.09
C TRP A 18 0.40 -7.51 -4.66
N ALA A 19 1.52 -7.53 -3.93
CA ALA A 19 1.53 -7.94 -2.53
C ALA A 19 0.65 -7.02 -1.66
N TRP A 20 0.74 -5.71 -1.86
CA TRP A 20 -0.10 -4.72 -1.18
C TRP A 20 -1.59 -4.91 -1.49
N LEU A 21 -1.93 -5.16 -2.76
CA LEU A 21 -3.31 -5.44 -3.18
C LEU A 21 -3.85 -6.71 -2.53
N TYR A 22 -3.04 -7.78 -2.46
CA TYR A 22 -3.39 -9.00 -1.75
C TYR A 22 -3.66 -8.74 -0.26
N THR A 23 -2.80 -7.97 0.42
CA THR A 23 -2.99 -7.58 1.83
C THR A 23 -4.31 -6.82 2.04
N ILE A 24 -4.66 -5.90 1.14
CA ILE A 24 -5.95 -5.19 1.20
C ILE A 24 -7.12 -6.16 1.10
N ILE A 25 -7.12 -7.06 0.12
CA ILE A 25 -8.20 -8.04 -0.06
C ILE A 25 -8.31 -8.92 1.18
N PHE A 26 -7.19 -9.41 1.69
CA PHE A 26 -7.16 -10.26 2.88
C PHE A 26 -7.76 -9.54 4.10
N LEU A 27 -7.29 -8.32 4.39
CA LEU A 27 -7.79 -7.52 5.50
C LEU A 27 -9.26 -7.11 5.32
N PHE A 28 -9.68 -6.86 4.09
CA PHE A 28 -11.07 -6.54 3.78
C PHE A 28 -12.00 -7.72 4.08
N ILE A 29 -11.66 -8.91 3.61
CA ILE A 29 -12.42 -10.14 3.92
C ILE A 29 -12.44 -10.38 5.44
N TRP A 30 -11.29 -10.27 6.10
CA TRP A 30 -11.20 -10.45 7.54
C TRP A 30 -12.04 -9.43 8.31
N SER A 31 -12.06 -8.17 7.86
CA SER A 31 -12.89 -7.11 8.44
C SER A 31 -14.38 -7.42 8.28
N ILE A 32 -14.81 -7.94 7.12
CA ILE A 32 -16.21 -8.35 6.89
C ILE A 32 -16.60 -9.48 7.85
N VAL A 33 -15.75 -10.51 7.96
CA VAL A 33 -16.00 -11.65 8.87
C VAL A 33 -16.11 -11.18 10.33
N ASN A 34 -15.27 -10.24 10.76
CA ASN A 34 -15.34 -9.67 12.11
C ASN A 34 -16.58 -8.79 12.31
N PHE A 35 -16.94 -7.99 11.31
CA PHE A 35 -18.13 -7.14 11.39
C PHE A 35 -19.41 -7.96 11.57
N ILE A 36 -19.51 -9.10 10.88
CA ILE A 36 -20.64 -10.03 10.99
C ILE A 36 -20.69 -10.71 12.36
N ASN A 37 -19.53 -11.14 12.89
CA ASN A 37 -19.48 -11.91 14.14
C ASN A 37 -19.57 -11.03 15.40
N THR A 38 -18.88 -9.89 15.42
CA THR A 38 -18.65 -9.13 16.67
C THR A 38 -19.28 -7.74 16.62
N ARG A 39 -19.63 -7.22 15.44
CA ARG A 39 -20.14 -5.84 15.19
C ARG A 39 -19.27 -4.70 15.73
N GLU A 40 -18.07 -4.99 16.23
CA GLU A 40 -17.11 -4.01 16.71
C GLU A 40 -16.17 -3.57 15.60
N ILE A 41 -15.61 -2.36 15.74
CA ILE A 41 -14.54 -1.88 14.87
C ILE A 41 -13.31 -2.74 15.13
N SER A 42 -13.10 -3.69 14.23
CA SER A 42 -12.04 -4.67 14.38
C SER A 42 -10.68 -4.08 13.99
N ILE A 43 -9.62 -4.49 14.69
CA ILE A 43 -8.21 -4.15 14.41
C ILE A 43 -7.80 -4.22 12.92
N PRO A 44 -8.25 -5.21 12.11
CA PRO A 44 -7.99 -5.30 10.67
C PRO A 44 -8.48 -4.08 9.89
N PHE A 45 -9.57 -3.43 10.33
CA PHE A 45 -10.11 -2.25 9.68
C PHE A 45 -9.23 -1.02 9.94
N ILE A 46 -8.76 -0.87 11.18
CA ILE A 46 -7.80 0.19 11.56
C ILE A 46 -6.48 0.00 10.82
N LEU A 47 -6.01 -1.26 10.74
CA LEU A 47 -4.86 -1.63 9.93
C LEU A 47 -5.10 -1.18 8.48
N LEU A 48 -6.16 -1.65 7.81
CA LEU A 48 -6.48 -1.30 6.42
C LEU A 48 -6.44 0.22 6.14
N ILE A 49 -7.04 1.04 7.01
CA ILE A 49 -7.04 2.50 6.90
C ILE A 49 -5.62 3.07 7.07
N SER A 50 -4.91 2.65 8.12
CA SER A 50 -3.57 3.15 8.42
C SER A 50 -2.56 2.86 7.30
N GLN A 51 -2.60 1.68 6.67
CA GLN A 51 -1.70 1.35 5.54
C GLN A 51 -2.02 2.18 4.30
N ASN A 52 -3.31 2.47 4.03
CA ASN A 52 -3.70 3.36 2.94
C ASN A 52 -3.25 4.80 3.18
N LEU A 53 -3.39 5.30 4.42
CA LEU A 53 -2.90 6.64 4.79
C LEU A 53 -1.38 6.75 4.67
N ILE A 54 -0.64 5.75 5.15
CA ILE A 54 0.82 5.70 5.00
C ILE A 54 1.21 5.66 3.53
N PHE A 55 0.53 4.86 2.70
CA PHE A 55 0.80 4.78 1.27
C PHE A 55 0.56 6.12 0.56
N LEU A 56 -0.58 6.76 0.79
CA LEU A 56 -0.89 8.08 0.23
C LEU A 56 0.08 9.15 0.74
N GLY A 57 0.42 9.12 2.02
CA GLY A 57 1.37 10.04 2.65
C GLY A 57 2.77 9.91 2.07
N LEU A 58 3.30 8.68 1.98
CA LEU A 58 4.59 8.40 1.34
C LEU A 58 4.58 8.81 -0.14
N GLN A 59 3.52 8.49 -0.87
CA GLN A 59 3.42 8.81 -2.28
C GLN A 59 3.38 10.33 -2.52
N THR A 60 2.66 11.06 -1.67
CA THR A 60 2.60 12.53 -1.70
C THR A 60 3.94 13.14 -1.29
N TYR A 61 4.56 12.63 -0.23
CA TYR A 61 5.85 13.09 0.26
C TYR A 61 6.97 12.85 -0.76
N LEU A 62 7.05 11.66 -1.36
CA LEU A 62 8.02 11.34 -2.41
C LEU A 62 7.81 12.19 -3.65
N LYS A 63 6.55 12.39 -4.09
CA LYS A 63 6.23 13.29 -5.20
C LYS A 63 6.62 14.74 -4.89
N TRP A 64 6.37 15.22 -3.68
CA TRP A 64 6.74 16.57 -3.26
C TRP A 64 8.26 16.74 -3.15
N LYS A 65 8.97 15.71 -2.67
CA LYS A 65 10.43 15.71 -2.58
C LYS A 65 11.10 15.66 -3.95
N LEU A 66 10.65 14.78 -4.86
CA LEU A 66 11.19 14.70 -6.21
C LEU A 66 10.76 15.87 -7.10
N GLY A 67 9.53 16.39 -6.91
CA GLY A 67 9.03 17.53 -7.68
C GLY A 67 9.72 18.85 -7.34
N LYS A 68 10.49 18.90 -6.24
CA LYS A 68 11.37 20.02 -5.91
C LYS A 68 12.71 20.01 -6.64
N ASP A 69 13.05 18.91 -7.32
CA ASP A 69 14.31 18.78 -8.08
C ASP A 69 14.15 19.24 -9.55
N GLU A 70 12.97 19.74 -9.95
CA GLU A 70 12.66 20.24 -11.31
C GLU A 70 12.49 21.77 -11.44
N GLU A 71 12.63 22.56 -10.35
CA GLU A 71 12.68 24.04 -10.40
C GLU A 71 14.06 24.59 -10.05
#